data_AF-A0A7C3LRZ3-F1
#
_entry.id   AF-A0A7C3LRZ3-F1
#
_cell.length_a   1.000
_cell.length_b   1.000
_cell.length_c   1.000
_cell.angle_alpha   90.00
_cell.angle_beta   90.00
_cell.angle_gamma   90.00
#
_symmetry.space_group_name_H-M   'P 1'
#
loop_
_entity.id
_entity.type
_entity.pdbx_description
1 polymer ?
#
loop_
_entity_poly.entity_id
_entity_poly.type
_entity_poly.pdbx_seq_one_letter_code
_entity_poly.pdbx_strand_id
1 'polypeptide(L)' 'MIERIIEFSAKNKFIIFSVTLGLLMASYYAIHRMSLDALPDLSDTQVIVYSRWDRSPDII' A
#
# COMPACT_ATOMS: atom_id res chain seq x y z
N MET A 1 -14.52 0.93 30.45
CA MET A 1 -13.30 1.10 29.62
C MET A 1 -13.54 2.10 28.49
N ILE A 2 -14.46 1.82 27.55
CA ILE A 2 -14.80 2.73 26.45
C ILE A 2 -15.24 4.11 26.96
N GLU A 3 -16.07 4.15 27.99
CA GLU A 3 -16.51 5.40 28.64
C GLU A 3 -15.32 6.29 29.07
N ARG A 4 -14.26 5.69 29.64
CA ARG A 4 -13.05 6.43 30.03
C ARG A 4 -12.30 7.00 28.82
N ILE A 5 -12.29 6.30 27.69
CA ILE A 5 -11.67 6.78 26.44
C ILE A 5 -12.46 7.95 25.87
N ILE A 6 -13.79 7.85 25.86
CA ILE A 6 -14.68 8.92 25.41
C ILE A 6 -14.52 10.14 26.31
N GLU A 7 -14.52 9.95 27.63
CA GLU A 7 -14.34 11.04 28.59
C GLU A 7 -12.97 11.72 28.43
N PHE A 8 -11.89 10.95 28.28
CA PHE A 8 -10.57 11.48 27.98
C PHE A 8 -10.57 12.29 26.68
N SER A 9 -11.20 11.77 25.63
CA SER A 9 -11.26 12.43 24.32
C SER A 9 -12.05 13.73 24.38
N ALA A 10 -13.17 13.74 25.12
CA ALA A 10 -14.02 14.90 25.31
C ALA A 10 -13.38 15.98 26.22
N LYS A 11 -12.54 15.58 27.19
CA LYS A 11 -11.78 16.52 28.02
C LYS A 11 -10.60 17.13 27.27
N ASN A 12 -9.96 16.36 26.39
CA ASN A 12 -8.74 16.76 25.67
C ASN A 12 -9.01 17.14 24.20
N LYS A 13 -10.11 17.84 23.94
CA LYS A 13 -10.61 18.17 22.58
C LYS A 13 -9.53 18.73 21.68
N PHE A 14 -8.72 19.66 22.19
CA PHE A 14 -7.67 20.33 21.43
C PHE A 14 -6.59 19.35 20.96
N ILE A 15 -6.15 18.44 21.84
CA ILE A 15 -5.17 17.40 21.51
C ILE A 15 -5.74 16.45 20.46
N ILE A 16 -6.98 15.99 20.66
CA ILE A 16 -7.65 15.08 19.72
C ILE A 16 -7.75 15.72 18.34
N PHE A 17 -8.25 16.96 18.23
CA PHE A 17 -8.36 17.65 16.95
C PHE A 17 -6.99 17.89 16.29
N SER A 18 -5.96 18.22 17.07
CA SER A 18 -4.60 18.41 16.53
C SER A 18 -4.02 17.11 15.97
N VAL A 19 -4.20 15.99 16.68
CA VAL A 19 -3.77 14.67 16.22
C VAL A 19 -4.56 14.25 14.98
N THR A 20 -5.88 14.43 14.97
CA THR A 20 -6.72 14.14 13.80
C THR A 20 -6.28 14.96 12.59
N LEU A 21 -6.00 16.26 12.76
CA LEU A 21 -5.50 17.10 11.67
C LEU A 21 -4.14 16.61 11.15
N GLY A 22 -3.22 16.25 12.04
CA GLY A 22 -1.93 15.65 11.66
C GLY A 22 -2.09 14.36 10.86
N LEU A 23 -3.01 13.49 11.26
CA LEU A 23 -3.33 12.25 10.54
C LEU A 23 -3.94 12.52 9.16
N LEU A 24 -4.81 13.53 9.04
CA LEU A 24 -5.38 13.93 7.74
C LEU A 24 -4.30 14.46 6.79
N MET A 25 -3.37 15.29 7.28
CA MET A 25 -2.25 15.79 6.49
C MET A 25 -1.31 14.66 6.06
N ALA A 26 -1.01 13.73 6.96
CA ALA A 26 -0.21 12.54 6.66
C ALA A 26 -0.91 11.63 5.63
N SER A 27 -2.23 11.43 5.76
CA SER A 27 -3.04 10.68 4.80
C SER A 27 -3.04 11.33 3.43
N TYR A 28 -3.24 12.65 3.35
CA TYR A 28 -3.16 13.41 2.10
C TYR A 28 -1.80 13.23 1.45
N TYR A 29 -0.71 13.41 2.19
CA TYR A 29 0.65 13.19 1.71
C TYR A 29 0.87 11.76 1.20
N ALA A 30 0.37 10.75 1.91
CA ALA A 30 0.52 9.35 1.54
C ALA A 30 -0.23 9.01 0.25
N ILE A 31 -1.49 9.46 0.11
CA ILE A 31 -2.31 9.20 -1.08
C ILE A 31 -1.65 9.77 -2.35
N HIS A 32 -1.01 10.93 -2.26
CA HIS A 32 -0.35 11.55 -3.41
C HIS A 32 0.98 10.89 -3.80
N ARG A 33 1.55 10.05 -2.93
CA ARG A 33 2.85 9.39 -3.14
C ARG A 33 2.74 7.89 -3.34
N MET A 34 1.60 7.32 -3.01
CA MET A 34 1.35 5.90 -3.23
C MET A 34 1.25 5.65 -4.73
N SER A 35 2.07 4.73 -5.24
CA SER A 35 1.96 4.26 -6.62
C SER A 35 0.58 3.63 -6.81
N LEU A 36 -0.14 4.09 -7.83
CA LEU A 36 -1.46 3.58 -8.17
C LEU A 36 -1.37 2.83 -9.50
N ASP A 37 -1.67 1.53 -9.45
CA ASP A 37 -1.80 0.71 -10.65
C ASP A 37 -3.27 0.55 -11.04
N ALA A 38 -3.54 0.59 -12.34
CA ALA A 38 -4.89 0.45 -12.86
C ALA A 38 -5.42 -1.00 -12.76
N LEU A 39 -4.50 -1.97 -12.70
CA LEU A 39 -4.80 -3.40 -12.63
C LEU A 39 -3.99 -4.00 -11.48
N PRO A 40 -4.59 -4.90 -10.69
CA PRO A 40 -3.82 -5.65 -9.71
C PRO A 40 -2.84 -6.59 -10.40
N ASP A 41 -1.72 -6.91 -9.76
CA ASP A 41 -0.83 -7.96 -10.24
C ASP A 41 -1.54 -9.32 -10.13
N LEU A 42 -1.72 -9.96 -11.28
CA LEU A 42 -2.37 -11.27 -11.43
C LEU A 42 -1.40 -12.33 -11.95
N SER A 43 -0.13 -11.97 -12.15
CA SER A 43 0.84 -12.85 -12.77
C SER A 43 1.38 -13.87 -11.77
N ASP A 44 1.53 -15.12 -12.20
CA ASP A 44 2.28 -16.10 -11.43
C ASP A 44 3.78 -15.74 -11.42
N THR A 45 4.47 -16.02 -10.32
CA THR A 45 5.92 -15.84 -10.26
C THR A 45 6.62 -16.87 -11.15
N GLN A 46 7.17 -16.44 -12.28
CA GLN A 46 7.81 -17.31 -13.26
C GLN A 46 9.29 -16.95 -13.49
N VAL A 47 10.14 -17.97 -13.62
CA VAL A 47 11.52 -17.83 -14.10
C VAL A 47 11.61 -18.44 -15.49
N ILE A 48 12.00 -17.64 -16.48
CA ILE A 48 12.14 -18.07 -17.87
C ILE A 48 13.63 -18.28 -18.17
N VAL A 49 14.00 -19.50 -18.56
CA VAL A 49 15.35 -19.80 -19.07
C VAL A 49 15.31 -19.77 -20.59
N TYR A 50 15.95 -18.76 -21.17
CA TYR A 50 16.07 -18.60 -22.61
C TYR A 50 17.50 -18.88 -23.06
N SER A 51 17.64 -19.69 -24.10
CA SER A 51 18.90 -19.89 -24.82
C SER A 51 18.66 -19.74 -26.30
N ARG A 52 19.57 -19.05 -27.00
CA ARG A 52 19.52 -18.94 -28.46
C ARG A 52 19.97 -20.25 -29.08
N TRP A 53 19.22 -20.72 -30.08
CA TRP A 53 19.52 -21.92 -30.84
C TRP A 53 19.48 -21.59 -32.33
N ASP A 54 20.64 -21.39 -32.93
CA ASP A 54 20.77 -21.00 -34.34
C ASP A 54 20.78 -22.21 -35.29
N ARG A 55 20.15 -23.33 -34.89
CA ARG A 55 20.05 -24.57 -35.68
C ARG A 55 18.61 -25.05 -35.77
N SER A 56 18.33 -25.95 -36.71
CA SER A 56 17.01 -26.59 -36.81
C SER A 56 16.71 -27.40 -35.54
N PRO A 57 15.44 -27.42 -35.08
CA PRO A 57 14.99 -28.24 -33.97
C PRO A 57 14.71 -29.66 -34.49
N ASP A 58 15.70 -30.31 -35.08
CA ASP A 58 15.56 -31.72 -35.44
C ASP A 58 15.70 -32.55 -34.15
N ILE A 59 14.66 -33.32 -33.88
CA ILE A 59 14.56 -34.22 -32.72
C ILE A 59 15.14 -35.57 -33.16
N ILE A 60 16.13 -36.09 -32.43
CA ILE A 60 16.55 -37.50 -32.53
C ILE A 60 15.52 -38.36 -31.82
#